data_AF-A0A800K3M6-F1
#
_entry.id   AF-A0A800K3M6-F1
#
_cell.length_a   1.000
_cell.length_b   1.000
_cell.length_c   1.000
_cell.angle_alpha   90.00
_cell.angle_beta   90.00
_cell.angle_gamma   90.00
#
_symmetry.space_group_name_H-M   'P 1'
#
loop_
_entity.id
_entity.type
_entity.pdbx_description
1 polymer ?
#
loop_
_entity_poly.entity_id
_entity_poly.type
_entity_poly.pdbx_seq_one_letter_code
_entity_poly.pdbx_strand_id
1 'polypeptide(L)'
;MLENYKDHKDFNALTVHILMNQRWFNGIGNYLRSEILYRVPDVNPWTPFNELTETQINNIINQCKECPTFAYALQGGKVLNSTKYVNEEHIENWRKIYSKKTSSFITDGNKRRFWFDSKWNSCVPQKYIKGKYLLKE
;
A
#
# COMPACT_ATOMS: atom_id res chain seq x y z
N MET A 1 -2.84 -18.90 -4.24
CA MET A 1 -3.68 -17.69 -4.07
C MET A 1 -4.70 -17.55 -5.19
N LEU A 2 -4.36 -17.88 -6.45
CA LEU A 2 -5.27 -17.71 -7.61
C LEU A 2 -6.46 -18.68 -7.63
N GLU A 3 -6.34 -19.88 -7.05
CA GLU A 3 -7.48 -20.78 -6.88
C GLU A 3 -8.27 -20.32 -5.64
N ASN A 4 -9.49 -19.79 -5.86
CA ASN A 4 -10.51 -19.41 -4.86
C ASN A 4 -10.44 -18.00 -4.26
N TYR A 5 -9.64 -17.06 -4.79
CA TYR A 5 -9.67 -15.67 -4.26
C TYR A 5 -11.03 -14.98 -4.46
N LYS A 6 -11.79 -15.35 -5.51
CA LYS A 6 -13.10 -14.74 -5.79
C LYS A 6 -14.15 -15.10 -4.74
N ASP A 7 -14.08 -16.33 -4.22
CA ASP A 7 -15.12 -16.89 -3.34
C ASP A 7 -14.77 -16.75 -1.86
N HIS A 8 -13.49 -16.54 -1.52
CA HIS A 8 -13.08 -16.45 -0.14
C HIS A 8 -13.41 -15.06 0.45
N LYS A 9 -14.26 -15.05 1.49
CA LYS A 9 -14.82 -13.84 2.14
C LYS A 9 -13.83 -12.72 2.47
N ASP A 10 -12.56 -13.05 2.77
CA ASP A 10 -11.53 -12.06 3.09
C ASP A 10 -11.30 -11.10 1.91
N PHE A 11 -11.44 -11.56 0.66
CA PHE A 11 -11.19 -10.75 -0.54
C PHE A 11 -12.37 -9.84 -0.92
N ASN A 12 -13.48 -9.89 -0.18
CA ASN A 12 -14.54 -8.87 -0.25
C ASN A 12 -14.08 -7.54 0.39
N ALA A 13 -12.97 -7.55 1.13
CA ALA A 13 -12.38 -6.34 1.68
C ALA A 13 -11.74 -5.47 0.59
N LEU A 14 -11.65 -4.16 0.87
CA LEU A 14 -10.94 -3.23 -0.01
C LEU A 14 -9.49 -3.66 -0.24
N THR A 15 -8.98 -3.42 -1.44
CA THR A 15 -7.61 -3.78 -1.85
C THR A 15 -6.55 -3.28 -0.86
N VAL A 16 -6.67 -2.03 -0.41
CA VAL A 16 -5.78 -1.44 0.62
C VAL A 16 -5.77 -2.17 1.97
N HIS A 17 -6.87 -2.87 2.31
CA HIS A 17 -7.03 -3.60 3.56
C HIS A 17 -6.56 -5.04 3.45
N ILE A 18 -6.88 -5.71 2.35
CA ILE A 18 -6.42 -7.08 2.14
C ILE A 18 -4.89 -7.14 2.06
N LEU A 19 -4.23 -6.12 1.51
CA LEU A 19 -2.76 -6.03 1.49
C LEU A 19 -2.13 -5.99 2.90
N MET A 20 -2.90 -5.63 3.94
CA MET A 20 -2.43 -5.69 5.34
C MET A 20 -2.77 -7.02 6.03
N ASN A 21 -3.53 -7.91 5.38
CA ASN A 21 -3.92 -9.20 5.94
C ASN A 21 -2.74 -10.18 5.87
N GLN A 22 -2.12 -10.43 7.02
CA GLN A 22 -0.91 -11.27 7.14
C GLN A 22 -1.12 -12.75 6.79
N ARG A 23 -2.38 -13.22 6.69
CA ARG A 23 -2.68 -14.56 6.19
C ARG A 23 -2.34 -14.71 4.70
N TRP A 24 -2.52 -13.62 3.93
CA TRP A 24 -2.40 -13.62 2.47
C TRP A 24 -1.19 -12.83 1.97
N PHE A 25 -0.88 -11.72 2.64
CA PHE A 25 0.19 -10.78 2.28
C PHE A 25 1.15 -10.61 3.46
N ASN A 26 1.73 -11.72 3.92
CA ASN A 26 2.68 -11.71 5.03
C ASN A 26 3.90 -10.83 4.71
N GLY A 27 4.29 -9.98 5.65
CA GLY A 27 5.40 -9.05 5.50
C GLY A 27 5.03 -7.73 4.80
N ILE A 28 3.83 -7.61 4.24
CA ILE A 28 3.36 -6.34 3.69
C ILE A 28 2.85 -5.44 4.83
N GLY A 29 3.60 -4.37 5.06
CA GLY A 29 3.33 -3.36 6.07
C GLY A 29 2.73 -2.07 5.50
N ASN A 30 2.49 -1.10 6.39
CA ASN A 30 1.78 0.13 6.05
C ASN A 30 2.45 0.97 4.96
N TYR A 31 3.79 1.07 4.97
CA TYR A 31 4.49 1.82 3.93
C TYR A 31 4.51 1.06 2.60
N LEU A 32 4.66 -0.27 2.65
CA LEU A 32 4.69 -1.12 1.47
C LEU A 32 3.36 -1.09 0.73
N ARG A 33 2.21 -1.15 1.42
CA ARG A 33 0.90 -1.06 0.75
C ARG A 33 0.74 0.24 -0.05
N SER A 34 1.27 1.36 0.45
CA SER A 34 1.25 2.64 -0.27
C SER A 34 2.14 2.60 -1.50
N GLU A 35 3.36 2.12 -1.36
CA GLU A 35 4.33 2.03 -2.46
C GLU A 35 3.90 1.03 -3.55
N ILE A 36 3.28 -0.08 -3.17
CA ILE A 36 2.73 -1.10 -4.07
C ILE A 36 1.59 -0.52 -4.89
N LEU A 37 0.58 0.06 -4.23
CA LEU A 37 -0.60 0.59 -4.94
C LEU A 37 -0.28 1.81 -5.79
N TYR A 38 0.75 2.58 -5.43
CA TYR A 38 1.24 3.66 -6.29
C TYR A 38 1.89 3.14 -7.58
N ARG A 39 2.63 2.02 -7.51
CA ARG A 39 3.30 1.40 -8.68
C ARG A 39 2.35 0.62 -9.59
N VAL A 40 1.11 0.40 -9.17
CA VAL A 40 0.05 -0.24 -9.97
C VAL A 40 -1.05 0.80 -10.24
N PRO A 41 -0.82 1.76 -11.15
CA PRO A 41 -1.64 2.97 -11.28
C PRO A 41 -3.07 2.69 -11.77
N ASP A 42 -3.33 1.52 -12.33
CA ASP A 42 -4.62 1.03 -12.80
C ASP A 42 -5.47 0.39 -11.69
N VAL A 43 -4.94 0.27 -10.47
CA VAL A 43 -5.67 -0.28 -9.32
C VAL A 43 -6.13 0.83 -8.38
N ASN A 44 -7.46 0.92 -8.22
CA ASN A 44 -8.06 1.77 -7.20
C ASN A 44 -7.93 1.11 -5.82
N PRO A 45 -7.29 1.77 -4.82
CA PRO A 45 -7.14 1.22 -3.45
C PRO A 45 -8.46 0.84 -2.77
N TRP A 46 -9.56 1.46 -3.20
CA TRP A 46 -10.90 1.34 -2.63
C TRP A 46 -11.81 0.36 -3.36
N THR A 47 -11.31 -0.33 -4.37
CA THR A 47 -12.03 -1.44 -5.00
C THR A 47 -11.87 -2.71 -4.15
N PRO A 48 -12.95 -3.48 -3.88
CA PRO A 48 -12.85 -4.82 -3.31
C PRO A 48 -11.89 -5.70 -4.10
N PHE A 49 -11.06 -6.48 -3.41
CA PHE A 49 -9.97 -7.21 -4.10
C PHE A 49 -10.48 -8.26 -5.09
N ASN A 50 -11.60 -8.92 -4.77
CA ASN A 50 -12.23 -9.90 -5.64
C ASN A 50 -12.88 -9.31 -6.90
N GLU A 51 -13.06 -7.99 -6.97
CA GLU A 51 -13.55 -7.28 -8.16
C GLU A 51 -12.41 -6.88 -9.12
N LEU A 52 -11.15 -7.04 -8.71
CA LEU A 52 -10.01 -6.76 -9.58
C LEU A 52 -9.88 -7.80 -10.69
N THR A 53 -9.39 -7.34 -11.84
CA THR A 53 -9.02 -8.22 -12.95
C THR A 53 -7.79 -9.06 -12.60
N GLU A 54 -7.61 -10.19 -13.27
CA GLU A 54 -6.44 -11.04 -13.08
C GLU A 54 -5.12 -10.30 -13.36
N THR A 55 -5.10 -9.44 -14.38
CA THR A 55 -3.93 -8.59 -14.69
C THR A 55 -3.60 -7.64 -13.54
N GLN A 56 -4.60 -6.96 -12.98
CA GLN A 56 -4.42 -6.07 -11.82
C GLN A 56 -3.89 -6.84 -10.60
N ILE A 57 -4.44 -8.02 -10.33
CA ILE A 57 -3.99 -8.89 -9.24
C ILE A 57 -2.54 -9.34 -9.45
N ASN A 58 -2.18 -9.78 -10.66
CA ASN A 58 -0.82 -10.18 -10.99
C ASN A 58 0.16 -9.02 -10.84
N ASN A 59 -0.21 -7.81 -11.27
CA ASN A 59 0.59 -6.61 -11.07
C ASN A 59 0.82 -6.31 -9.58
N ILE A 60 -0.23 -6.44 -8.75
CA ILE A 60 -0.12 -6.29 -7.29
C ILE A 60 0.82 -7.35 -6.70
N ILE A 61 0.66 -8.62 -7.07
CA ILE A 61 1.48 -9.73 -6.55
C ILE A 61 2.95 -9.52 -6.93
N ASN A 62 3.23 -9.13 -8.17
CA ASN A 62 4.58 -8.80 -8.62
C ASN A 62 5.16 -7.68 -7.75
N GLN A 63 4.41 -6.60 -7.51
CA GLN A 63 4.87 -5.51 -6.63
C GLN A 63 5.01 -5.91 -5.16
N CYS A 64 4.21 -6.87 -4.66
CA CYS A 64 4.36 -7.44 -3.32
C CYS A 64 5.69 -8.19 -3.16
N LYS A 65 6.32 -8.64 -4.25
CA LYS A 65 7.66 -9.23 -4.25
C LYS A 65 8.75 -8.18 -4.47
N GLU A 66 8.57 -7.33 -5.49
CA GLU A 66 9.58 -6.34 -5.88
C GLU A 66 9.79 -5.27 -4.80
N CYS A 67 8.70 -4.70 -4.25
CA CYS A 67 8.83 -3.60 -3.30
C CYS A 67 9.61 -3.98 -2.03
N PRO A 68 9.33 -5.11 -1.36
CA PRO A 68 10.14 -5.57 -0.24
C PRO A 68 11.57 -5.92 -0.64
N THR A 69 11.79 -6.51 -1.83
CA THR A 69 13.13 -6.87 -2.32
C THR A 69 14.00 -5.63 -2.51
N PHE A 70 13.47 -4.58 -3.16
CA PHE A 70 14.17 -3.31 -3.29
C PHE A 70 14.37 -2.62 -1.94
N ALA A 71 13.35 -2.62 -1.08
CA ALA A 71 13.51 -2.07 0.26
C ALA A 71 14.66 -2.78 1.01
N TYR A 72 14.73 -4.12 0.96
CA TYR A 72 15.80 -4.89 1.57
C TYR A 72 17.17 -4.60 0.95
N ALA A 73 17.29 -4.62 -0.38
CA ALA A 73 18.53 -4.35 -1.10
C ALA A 73 19.08 -2.94 -0.81
N LEU A 74 18.20 -1.96 -0.63
CA LEU A 74 18.54 -0.59 -0.26
C LEU A 74 18.78 -0.41 1.25
N GLN A 75 18.88 -1.50 2.03
CA GLN A 75 19.02 -1.48 3.49
C GLN A 75 17.87 -0.71 4.19
N GLY A 76 16.68 -0.80 3.60
CA GLY A 76 15.48 -0.07 3.94
C GLY A 76 14.78 -0.52 5.22
N GLY A 77 14.58 0.45 6.12
CA GLY A 77 14.03 0.31 7.46
C GLY A 77 15.15 0.20 8.48
N LYS A 78 15.15 1.04 9.53
CA LYS A 78 16.07 0.88 10.68
C LYS A 78 15.86 -0.51 11.27
N VAL A 79 16.63 -1.49 10.83
CA VAL A 79 16.76 -2.75 11.54
C VAL A 79 17.46 -2.38 12.84
N LEU A 80 16.75 -2.52 13.96
CA LEU A 80 17.13 -1.95 15.26
C LEU A 80 18.54 -2.36 15.77
N ASN A 81 19.21 -3.31 15.11
CA ASN A 81 20.53 -3.84 15.46
C ASN A 81 21.49 -3.98 14.24
N SER A 82 21.25 -3.28 13.13
CA SER A 82 22.19 -3.26 12.00
C SER A 82 23.29 -2.24 12.26
N THR A 83 24.51 -2.69 12.50
CA THR A 83 25.73 -1.85 12.52
C THR A 83 26.12 -1.32 11.13
N LYS A 84 25.34 -1.63 10.08
CA LYS A 84 25.59 -1.18 8.71
C LYS A 84 24.84 0.11 8.41
N TYR A 85 25.60 1.11 7.95
CA TYR A 85 25.12 2.41 7.51
C TYR A 85 24.07 2.25 6.40
N VAL A 86 22.83 2.61 6.73
CA VAL A 86 21.76 2.77 5.74
C VAL A 86 22.05 4.04 4.96
N ASN A 87 22.15 3.95 3.63
CA ASN A 87 22.19 5.14 2.78
C ASN A 87 20.77 5.71 2.68
N GLU A 88 20.46 6.69 3.54
CA GLU A 88 19.12 7.30 3.66
C GLU A 88 18.65 7.96 2.35
N GLU A 89 19.58 8.48 1.54
CA GLU A 89 19.29 9.11 0.25
C GLU A 89 18.68 8.11 -0.74
N HIS A 90 19.23 6.89 -0.80
CA HIS A 90 18.74 5.86 -1.73
C HIS A 90 17.29 5.43 -1.42
N ILE A 91 16.94 5.32 -0.14
CA ILE A 91 15.59 4.96 0.28
C ILE A 91 14.62 6.10 0.01
N GLU A 92 15.02 7.34 0.27
CA GLU A 92 14.18 8.50 0.04
C GLU A 92 13.89 8.72 -1.46
N ASN A 93 14.86 8.41 -2.33
CA ASN A 93 14.70 8.40 -3.78
C ASN A 93 13.83 7.24 -4.29
N TRP A 94 13.90 6.09 -3.62
CA TRP A 94 13.06 4.93 -3.96
C TRP A 94 11.60 5.12 -3.55
N ARG A 95 11.34 5.71 -2.37
CA ARG A 95 9.97 6.03 -1.92
C ARG A 95 9.32 7.01 -2.88
N LYS A 96 8.15 6.66 -3.41
CA LYS A 96 7.44 7.49 -4.38
C LYS A 96 6.24 8.22 -3.80
N ILE A 97 5.58 7.64 -2.80
CA ILE A 97 4.33 8.20 -2.26
C ILE A 97 4.31 8.28 -0.74
N TYR A 98 4.97 7.36 -0.04
CA TYR A 98 4.89 7.28 1.41
C TYR A 98 5.46 8.54 2.08
N SER A 99 4.61 9.26 2.82
CA SER A 99 4.97 10.51 3.50
C SER A 99 5.47 11.63 2.57
N LYS A 100 5.17 11.56 1.26
CA LYS A 100 5.54 12.61 0.31
C LYS A 100 4.51 13.75 0.33
N LYS A 101 4.96 14.99 0.20
CA LYS A 101 4.08 16.18 0.21
C LYS A 101 3.00 16.16 -0.88
N THR A 102 3.28 15.49 -2.00
CA THR A 102 2.37 15.35 -3.15
C THR A 102 1.29 14.29 -2.97
N SER A 103 1.39 13.47 -1.92
CA SER A 103 0.48 12.36 -1.69
C SER A 103 -0.75 12.79 -0.88
N SER A 104 -1.90 12.22 -1.22
CA SER A 104 -3.09 12.27 -0.36
C SER A 104 -3.02 11.14 0.66
N PHE A 105 -3.70 11.29 1.80
CA PHE A 105 -3.75 10.23 2.80
C PHE A 105 -5.09 10.17 3.54
N ILE A 106 -5.40 8.99 4.05
CA ILE A 106 -6.46 8.76 5.02
C ILE A 106 -5.88 8.14 6.29
N THR A 107 -6.65 8.20 7.37
CA THR A 107 -6.35 7.45 8.60
C THR A 107 -7.32 6.27 8.70
N ASP A 108 -6.79 5.05 8.78
CA ASP A 108 -7.60 3.85 8.94
C ASP A 108 -8.08 3.64 10.38
N GLY A 109 -8.94 2.65 10.61
CA GLY A 109 -9.49 2.35 11.95
C GLY A 109 -8.43 1.98 13.00
N ASN A 110 -7.23 1.56 12.56
CA ASN A 110 -6.10 1.25 13.43
C ASN A 110 -5.18 2.46 13.65
N LYS A 111 -5.66 3.68 13.32
CA LYS A 111 -4.92 4.95 13.43
C LYS A 111 -3.66 5.00 12.56
N ARG A 112 -3.57 4.17 11.52
CA ARG A 112 -2.44 4.21 10.57
C ARG A 112 -2.80 5.14 9.43
N ARG A 113 -1.85 5.98 9.04
CA ARG A 113 -1.98 6.77 7.81
C ARG A 113 -1.68 5.88 6.60
N PHE A 114 -2.54 5.92 5.60
CA PHE A 114 -2.29 5.30 4.30
C PHE A 114 -2.18 6.39 3.25
N TRP A 115 -1.06 6.42 2.55
CA TRP A 115 -0.77 7.39 1.50
C TRP A 115 -1.08 6.80 0.13
N PHE A 116 -1.68 7.59 -0.74
CA PHE A 116 -2.11 7.20 -2.08
C PHE A 116 -2.06 8.39 -3.05
N ASP A 117 -2.19 8.10 -4.34
CA ASP A 117 -2.25 9.08 -5.40
C ASP A 117 -3.55 9.91 -5.34
N SER A 118 -3.43 11.23 -5.38
CA SER A 118 -4.56 12.17 -5.27
C SER A 118 -5.63 11.97 -6.34
N LYS A 119 -5.31 11.32 -7.46
CA LYS A 119 -6.31 10.93 -8.48
C LYS A 119 -7.45 10.07 -7.92
N TRP A 120 -7.22 9.36 -6.81
CA TRP A 120 -8.23 8.52 -6.16
C TRP A 120 -9.03 9.23 -5.07
N ASN A 121 -8.87 10.54 -4.89
CA ASN A 121 -9.58 11.31 -3.86
C ASN A 121 -11.11 11.22 -4.00
N SER A 122 -11.63 11.24 -5.22
CA SER A 122 -13.07 11.10 -5.49
C SER A 122 -13.63 9.72 -5.16
N CYS A 123 -12.76 8.71 -5.03
CA CYS A 123 -13.14 7.33 -4.74
C CYS A 123 -13.02 6.96 -3.26
N VAL A 124 -12.53 7.86 -2.40
CA VAL A 124 -12.30 7.59 -0.98
C VAL A 124 -13.64 7.29 -0.28
N PRO A 125 -13.76 6.15 0.44
CA PRO A 125 -14.99 5.84 1.16
C PRO A 125 -15.33 6.88 2.23
N GLN A 126 -16.61 7.27 2.31
CA GLN A 126 -17.10 8.34 3.21
C GLN A 126 -16.70 8.17 4.68
N LYS A 127 -16.56 6.93 5.14
CA LYS A 127 -16.11 6.61 6.51
C LYS A 127 -14.69 7.11 6.83
N TYR A 128 -13.85 7.35 5.83
CA TYR A 128 -12.52 7.93 6.00
C TYR A 128 -12.49 9.44 5.79
N ILE A 129 -13.58 10.01 5.24
CA ILE A 129 -13.71 11.45 5.00
C ILE A 129 -14.10 12.18 6.30
N LYS A 130 -14.78 11.50 7.24
CA LYS A 130 -15.16 12.09 8.54
C LYS A 130 -14.08 11.92 9.61
N GLY A 131 -13.17 12.89 9.65
CA GLY A 131 -12.18 13.05 10.70
C GLY A 131 -10.98 13.86 10.21
N LYS A 132 -11.16 15.18 10.07
CA LYS A 132 -10.11 16.21 9.80
C LYS A 132 -8.78 15.65 9.27
N TYR A 133 -8.67 15.21 8.01
CA TYR A 133 -7.43 15.27 7.21
C TYR A 133 -7.77 15.03 5.73
N LEU A 134 -8.77 15.75 5.20
CA LEU A 134 -8.54 16.41 3.92
C LEU A 134 -7.86 17.73 4.29
N LEU A 135 -6.56 17.71 4.59
CA LEU A 135 -5.78 18.95 4.46
C LEU A 135 -5.58 19.09 2.94
N LYS A 136 -6.46 19.85 2.28
CA LYS A 136 -6.29 21.28 1.94
C LYS A 136 -4.98 21.50 1.19
N GLU A 137 -4.92 22.24 0.10
CA GLU A 137 -5.85 23.10 -0.63
C GLU A 137 -5.18 23.36 -1.99
#